data_AF-A0A172QXL0-F1
#
_entry.id   AF-A0A172QXL0-F1
#
_cell.length_a   1.000
_cell.length_b   1.000
_cell.length_c   1.000
_cell.angle_alpha   90.00
_cell.angle_beta   90.00
_cell.angle_gamma   90.00
#
_symmetry.space_group_name_H-M   'P 1'
#
loop_
_entity.id
_entity.type
_entity.pdbx_description
1 polymer ?
#
loop_
_entity_poly.entity_id
_entity_poly.type
_entity_poly.pdbx_seq_one_letter_code
_entity_poly.pdbx_strand_id
1 'polypeptide(L)'
;MAIPGIIENNHNWITVTDPDTIPQPPRGVLTWIRKTSYPDPHTIKRTSFLHPEVTDIADTTVANIKTIATSRTVSESYLGDPTTTVRALVATLYRQLDAMLTVDSALIEHDDIVSTHHDLDSASTLINQMTQVVDENFHHNVEQPASRIQELADQIKLLDLHIQMPQMVADLHTNPTVALETVTHQISALCDLPLN
;
A
#
# COMPACT_ATOMS: atom_id res chain seq x y z
N MET A 1 13.36 4.37 -6.19
CA MET A 1 13.19 3.72 -7.52
C MET A 1 11.73 3.87 -7.92
N ALA A 2 11.41 4.13 -9.20
CA ALA A 2 10.02 4.16 -9.65
C ALA A 2 9.45 2.74 -9.71
N ILE A 3 8.23 2.53 -9.19
CA ILE A 3 7.56 1.22 -9.22
C ILE A 3 6.61 1.19 -10.42
N PRO A 4 6.76 0.26 -11.36
CA PRO A 4 5.85 0.14 -12.48
C PRO A 4 4.38 0.02 -12.00
N GLY A 5 3.49 0.86 -12.53
CA GLY A 5 2.08 0.89 -12.14
C GLY A 5 1.74 1.78 -10.94
N ILE A 6 2.74 2.36 -10.25
CA ILE A 6 2.52 3.40 -9.22
C ILE A 6 3.19 4.69 -9.68
N ILE A 7 2.41 5.76 -9.85
CA ILE A 7 2.89 7.08 -10.26
C ILE A 7 2.64 8.07 -9.14
N GLU A 8 3.71 8.71 -8.67
CA GLU A 8 3.64 9.89 -7.82
C GLU A 8 3.88 11.13 -8.66
N ASN A 9 2.98 12.10 -8.58
CA ASN A 9 3.18 13.40 -9.23
C ASN A 9 3.69 14.45 -8.22
N ASN A 10 4.17 15.58 -8.73
CA ASN A 10 4.69 16.70 -7.94
C ASN A 10 3.66 17.36 -7.00
N HIS A 11 2.41 16.87 -6.98
CA HIS A 11 1.33 17.35 -6.11
C HIS A 11 0.94 16.29 -5.06
N ASN A 12 1.81 15.31 -4.78
CA ASN A 12 1.57 14.20 -3.86
C ASN A 12 0.38 13.31 -4.25
N TRP A 13 -0.01 13.26 -5.52
CA TRP A 13 -1.04 12.32 -5.94
C TRP A 13 -0.38 11.00 -6.29
N ILE A 14 -0.93 9.94 -5.72
CA ILE A 14 -0.58 8.57 -6.02
C ILE A 14 -1.64 8.02 -6.95
N THR A 15 -1.18 7.47 -8.07
CA THR A 15 -2.02 6.80 -9.06
C THR A 15 -1.56 5.35 -9.15
N VAL A 16 -2.47 4.40 -8.95
CA VAL A 16 -2.19 2.96 -9.06
C VAL A 16 -2.98 2.37 -10.22
N THR A 17 -2.29 1.71 -11.14
CA THR A 17 -2.88 1.10 -12.34
C THR A 17 -2.80 -0.42 -12.26
N ASP A 18 -3.89 -1.09 -12.64
CA ASP A 18 -3.94 -2.56 -12.72
C ASP A 18 -2.86 -3.09 -13.70
N PRO A 19 -1.88 -3.86 -13.21
CA PRO A 19 -0.78 -4.33 -14.04
C PRO A 19 -1.23 -5.32 -15.13
N ASP A 20 -2.39 -5.96 -15.01
CA ASP A 20 -2.91 -6.89 -16.01
C ASP A 20 -3.51 -6.15 -17.22
N THR A 21 -3.73 -4.84 -17.10
CA THR A 21 -4.21 -3.96 -18.18
C THR A 21 -3.08 -3.22 -18.89
N ILE A 22 -1.86 -3.31 -18.36
CA ILE A 22 -0.66 -2.77 -19.01
C ILE A 22 -0.26 -3.76 -20.12
N PRO A 23 -0.38 -3.42 -21.42
CA PRO A 23 0.11 -4.29 -22.47
C PRO A 23 1.60 -4.55 -22.23
N GLN A 24 2.01 -5.82 -22.11
CA GLN A 24 3.40 -6.18 -21.88
C GLN A 24 4.27 -5.45 -22.91
N PRO A 25 5.17 -4.54 -22.51
CA PRO A 25 6.03 -3.92 -23.48
C PRO A 25 6.99 -5.00 -23.99
N PRO A 26 7.15 -5.18 -25.32
CA PRO A 26 8.26 -5.96 -25.83
C PRO A 26 9.54 -5.32 -25.28
N ARG A 27 10.46 -6.17 -24.82
CA ARG A 27 11.67 -5.77 -24.09
C ARG A 27 12.34 -4.54 -24.71
N GLY A 28 12.41 -3.47 -23.92
CA GLY A 28 13.29 -2.33 -24.14
C GLY A 28 12.72 -1.16 -24.92
N VAL A 29 11.64 -0.50 -24.47
CA VAL A 29 11.32 0.91 -24.81
C VAL A 29 10.48 1.56 -23.70
N LEU A 30 10.86 2.79 -23.29
CA LEU A 30 10.04 3.74 -22.52
C LEU A 30 8.89 4.25 -23.40
N THR A 31 7.62 4.15 -22.97
CA THR A 31 6.54 4.85 -23.70
C THR A 31 5.39 5.34 -22.80
N TRP A 32 4.88 6.51 -23.20
CA TRP A 32 4.03 7.43 -22.46
C TRP A 32 2.52 7.15 -22.58
N ILE A 33 1.80 7.74 -21.60
CA ILE A 33 0.36 7.82 -21.34
C ILE A 33 -0.46 8.31 -22.56
N ARG A 34 -1.70 7.81 -22.71
CA ARG A 34 -2.72 8.47 -23.55
C ARG A 34 -3.71 9.25 -22.70
N LYS A 35 -3.89 10.53 -23.05
CA LYS A 35 -4.81 11.48 -22.43
C LYS A 35 -6.10 11.52 -23.22
N THR A 36 -7.19 10.94 -22.72
CA THR A 36 -8.58 11.33 -23.07
C THR A 36 -9.57 10.71 -22.08
N SER A 37 -10.25 11.58 -21.33
CA SER A 37 -11.50 11.35 -20.57
C SER A 37 -11.40 10.50 -19.30
N TYR A 38 -11.74 11.12 -18.17
CA TYR A 38 -11.88 10.50 -16.85
C TYR A 38 -13.00 9.42 -16.81
N PRO A 39 -12.90 8.38 -15.98
CA PRO A 39 -11.70 7.70 -15.49
C PRO A 39 -11.45 6.40 -16.27
N ASP A 40 -10.19 6.09 -16.51
CA ASP A 40 -9.77 4.76 -16.93
C ASP A 40 -10.17 3.78 -15.80
N PRO A 41 -11.02 2.77 -16.03
CA PRO A 41 -11.53 1.87 -14.99
C PRO A 41 -10.44 1.04 -14.30
N HIS A 42 -9.20 1.17 -14.78
CA HIS A 42 -8.02 0.44 -14.29
C HIS A 42 -7.08 1.33 -13.49
N THR A 43 -7.51 2.51 -13.04
CA THR A 43 -6.65 3.47 -12.35
C THR A 43 -7.33 4.11 -11.15
N ILE A 44 -6.72 3.97 -9.97
CA ILE A 44 -7.19 4.54 -8.71
C ILE A 44 -6.31 5.72 -8.32
N LYS A 45 -6.94 6.83 -7.92
CA LYS A 45 -6.26 8.04 -7.45
C LYS A 45 -6.48 8.23 -5.96
N ARG A 46 -5.48 8.76 -5.26
CA ARG A 46 -5.62 9.16 -3.84
C ARG A 46 -6.85 10.04 -3.58
N THR A 47 -7.18 10.96 -4.50
CA THR A 47 -8.35 11.86 -4.37
C THR A 47 -9.70 11.18 -4.56
N SER A 48 -9.71 9.87 -4.85
CA SER A 48 -10.95 9.10 -4.95
C SER A 48 -11.49 8.67 -3.59
N PHE A 49 -10.67 8.71 -2.53
CA PHE A 49 -11.09 8.48 -1.15
C PHE A 49 -11.55 9.78 -0.51
N LEU A 50 -12.69 9.75 0.16
CA LEU A 50 -13.30 10.91 0.80
C LEU A 50 -13.33 10.78 2.33
N HIS A 51 -13.34 9.56 2.87
CA HIS A 51 -13.21 9.33 4.30
C HIS A 51 -11.71 9.36 4.71
N PRO A 52 -11.34 10.19 5.71
CA PRO A 52 -9.95 10.31 6.15
C PRO A 52 -9.32 8.99 6.60
N GLU A 53 -10.08 8.16 7.31
CA GLU A 53 -9.61 6.88 7.85
C GLU A 53 -9.23 5.90 6.72
N VAL A 54 -10.05 5.82 5.66
CA VAL A 54 -9.74 5.02 4.47
C VAL A 54 -8.51 5.57 3.74
N THR A 55 -8.40 6.90 3.67
CA THR A 55 -7.27 7.58 3.01
C THR A 55 -5.95 7.28 3.70
N ASP A 56 -5.91 7.32 5.04
CA ASP A 56 -4.69 7.06 5.82
C ASP A 56 -4.24 5.60 5.70
N ILE A 57 -5.19 4.66 5.69
CA ILE A 57 -4.90 3.24 5.46
C ILE A 57 -4.38 3.01 4.04
N ALA A 58 -4.97 3.66 3.04
CA ALA A 58 -4.51 3.59 1.65
C ALA A 58 -3.09 4.12 1.49
N ASP A 59 -2.77 5.28 2.08
CA ASP A 59 -1.43 5.88 2.05
C ASP A 59 -0.39 4.95 2.71
N THR A 60 -0.73 4.38 3.88
CA THR A 60 0.12 3.42 4.60
C THR A 60 0.36 2.15 3.77
N THR A 61 -0.69 1.63 3.14
CA THR A 61 -0.62 0.44 2.28
C THR A 61 0.29 0.65 1.08
N VAL A 62 0.21 1.82 0.44
CA VAL A 62 1.13 2.20 -0.64
C VAL A 62 2.57 2.29 -0.15
N ALA A 63 2.81 2.90 1.02
CA ALA A 63 4.15 3.02 1.59
C ALA A 63 4.78 1.65 1.90
N ASN A 64 3.99 0.71 2.41
CA ASN A 64 4.45 -0.66 2.67
C ASN A 64 4.79 -1.42 1.40
N ILE A 65 3.95 -1.34 0.36
CA ILE A 65 4.25 -1.95 -0.94
C ILE A 65 5.51 -1.35 -1.56
N LYS A 66 5.71 -0.04 -1.42
CA LYS A 66 6.97 0.59 -1.85
C LYS A 66 8.17 0.01 -1.13
N THR A 67 8.07 -0.12 0.20
CA THR A 67 9.13 -0.69 1.03
C THR A 67 9.49 -2.09 0.55
N ILE A 68 8.50 -2.96 0.32
CA ILE A 68 8.70 -4.32 -0.17
C ILE A 68 9.35 -4.30 -1.56
N ALA A 69 8.80 -3.52 -2.50
CA ALA A 69 9.26 -3.48 -3.89
C ALA A 69 10.67 -2.94 -4.07
N THR A 70 11.12 -2.05 -3.18
CA THR A 70 12.48 -1.49 -3.19
C THR A 70 13.47 -2.25 -2.33
N SER A 71 13.03 -3.32 -1.65
CA SER A 71 13.88 -4.10 -0.76
C SER A 71 15.01 -4.79 -1.51
N ARG A 72 16.11 -5.04 -0.80
CA ARG A 72 17.24 -5.82 -1.35
C ARG A 72 16.83 -7.25 -1.63
N THR A 73 16.01 -7.81 -0.76
CA THR A 73 15.40 -9.14 -0.85
C THR A 73 14.67 -9.31 -2.20
N VAL A 74 13.91 -8.31 -2.64
CA VAL A 74 13.22 -8.35 -3.93
C VAL A 74 14.16 -8.05 -5.10
N SER A 75 15.00 -7.00 -5.01
CA SER A 75 15.85 -6.58 -6.12
C SER A 75 16.97 -7.58 -6.46
N GLU A 76 17.50 -8.30 -5.47
CA GLU A 76 18.50 -9.37 -5.66
C GLU A 76 17.84 -10.75 -5.93
N SER A 77 16.53 -10.78 -6.19
CA SER A 77 15.79 -11.97 -6.62
C SER A 77 15.73 -13.11 -5.59
N TYR A 78 15.90 -12.83 -4.28
CA TYR A 78 15.80 -13.85 -3.23
C TYR A 78 14.39 -14.46 -3.11
N LEU A 79 13.37 -13.73 -3.59
CA LEU A 79 11.97 -14.17 -3.62
C LEU A 79 11.48 -14.58 -5.01
N GLY A 80 12.39 -14.71 -5.99
CA GLY A 80 12.07 -15.00 -7.39
C GLY A 80 12.32 -13.81 -8.32
N ASP A 81 11.76 -13.88 -9.53
CA ASP A 81 11.95 -12.83 -10.54
C ASP A 81 11.41 -11.47 -10.05
N PRO A 82 12.24 -10.42 -9.93
CA PRO A 82 11.85 -9.13 -9.35
C PRO A 82 10.70 -8.47 -10.10
N THR A 83 10.66 -8.62 -11.43
CA THR A 83 9.60 -8.02 -12.26
C THR A 83 8.25 -8.67 -11.98
N THR A 84 8.24 -10.00 -11.88
CA THR A 84 7.04 -10.80 -11.57
C THR A 84 6.57 -10.53 -10.13
N THR A 85 7.49 -10.48 -9.17
CA THR A 85 7.18 -10.17 -7.77
C THR A 85 6.59 -8.77 -7.62
N VAL A 86 7.22 -7.75 -8.21
CA VAL A 86 6.70 -6.37 -8.19
C VAL A 86 5.33 -6.29 -8.88
N ARG A 87 5.14 -6.99 -10.00
CA ARG A 87 3.83 -7.05 -10.67
C ARG A 87 2.74 -7.62 -9.77
N ALA A 88 3.00 -8.74 -9.09
CA ALA A 88 2.05 -9.36 -8.18
C ALA A 88 1.72 -8.48 -6.98
N LEU A 89 2.71 -7.74 -6.45
CA LEU A 89 2.51 -6.76 -5.38
C LEU A 89 1.62 -5.61 -5.83
N VAL A 90 1.85 -5.05 -7.01
CA VAL A 90 1.04 -3.95 -7.56
C VAL A 90 -0.39 -4.42 -7.87
N ALA A 91 -0.58 -5.64 -8.37
CA ALA A 91 -1.91 -6.23 -8.57
C ALA A 91 -2.67 -6.40 -7.25
N THR A 92 -1.96 -6.76 -6.18
CA THR A 92 -2.52 -6.88 -4.84
C THR A 92 -2.91 -5.53 -4.29
N LEU A 93 -2.03 -4.52 -4.42
CA LEU A 93 -2.32 -3.14 -4.05
C LEU A 93 -3.55 -2.60 -4.78
N TYR A 94 -3.63 -2.82 -6.09
CA TYR A 94 -4.76 -2.37 -6.89
C TYR A 94 -6.09 -2.92 -6.38
N ARG A 95 -6.17 -4.25 -6.20
CA ARG A 95 -7.39 -4.92 -5.71
C ARG A 95 -7.80 -4.45 -4.31
N GLN A 96 -6.83 -4.15 -3.45
CA GLN A 96 -7.13 -3.63 -2.13
C GLN A 96 -7.66 -2.20 -2.18
N LEU A 97 -7.03 -1.33 -2.97
CA LEU A 97 -7.52 0.05 -3.14
C LEU A 97 -8.93 0.07 -3.77
N ASP A 98 -9.23 -0.86 -4.68
CA ASP A 98 -10.56 -1.00 -5.28
C ASP A 98 -11.62 -1.42 -4.25
N ALA A 99 -11.28 -2.37 -3.37
CA ALA A 99 -12.13 -2.76 -2.25
C ALA A 99 -12.34 -1.61 -1.26
N MET A 100 -11.28 -0.85 -0.95
CA MET A 100 -11.34 0.34 -0.09
C MET A 100 -12.27 1.42 -0.68
N LEU A 101 -12.25 1.64 -2.00
CA LEU A 101 -13.17 2.58 -2.66
C LEU A 101 -14.62 2.16 -2.56
N THR A 102 -14.88 0.85 -2.63
CA THR A 102 -16.23 0.31 -2.45
C THR A 102 -16.75 0.58 -1.04
N VAL A 103 -15.89 0.44 -0.03
CA VAL A 103 -16.23 0.73 1.37
C VAL A 103 -16.38 2.24 1.62
N ASP A 104 -15.48 3.08 1.09
CA ASP A 104 -15.57 4.54 1.14
C ASP A 104 -16.91 5.04 0.56
N SER A 105 -17.32 4.47 -0.58
CA SER A 105 -18.61 4.77 -1.19
C SER A 105 -19.80 4.38 -0.31
N ALA A 106 -19.73 3.22 0.36
CA ALA A 106 -20.78 2.75 1.27
C ALA A 106 -20.86 3.61 2.55
N LEU A 107 -19.72 4.10 3.05
CA LEU A 107 -19.65 5.03 4.18
C LEU A 107 -20.30 6.38 3.84
N ILE A 108 -20.04 6.92 2.64
CA ILE A 108 -20.69 8.14 2.16
C ILE A 108 -22.21 7.96 2.08
N GLU A 109 -22.67 6.83 1.52
CA GLU A 109 -24.11 6.54 1.45
C GLU A 109 -24.75 6.40 2.84
N HIS A 110 -24.03 5.78 3.78
CA HIS A 110 -24.46 5.69 5.19
C HIS A 110 -24.59 7.07 5.84
N ASP A 111 -23.57 7.93 5.72
CA ASP A 111 -23.56 9.29 6.26
C ASP A 111 -24.70 10.15 5.67
N ASP A 112 -24.99 9.99 4.37
CA ASP A 112 -26.10 10.65 3.69
C ASP A 112 -27.46 10.19 4.23
N ILE A 113 -27.64 8.89 4.48
CA ILE A 113 -28.89 8.33 5.04
C ILE A 113 -29.09 8.81 6.47
N VAL A 114 -28.05 8.78 7.31
CA VAL A 114 -28.09 9.25 8.70
C VAL A 114 -28.42 10.74 8.77
N SER A 115 -27.84 11.56 7.87
CA SER A 115 -28.08 13.00 7.86
C SER A 115 -29.47 13.40 7.34
N THR A 116 -30.10 12.60 6.48
CA THR A 116 -31.43 12.90 5.90
C THR A 116 -32.61 12.36 6.71
N HIS A 117 -32.42 11.32 7.54
CA HIS A 117 -33.50 10.68 8.30
C HIS A 117 -33.49 11.10 9.77
N HIS A 118 -34.15 12.23 10.08
CA HIS A 118 -34.26 12.77 11.44
C HIS A 118 -35.24 12.03 12.38
N ASP A 119 -36.16 11.21 11.85
CA ASP A 119 -37.12 10.45 12.67
C ASP A 119 -36.53 9.10 13.10
N LEU A 120 -35.73 9.17 14.17
CA LEU A 120 -34.80 8.14 14.65
C LEU A 120 -35.44 6.80 15.11
N ASP A 121 -36.71 6.77 15.54
CA ASP A 121 -37.24 5.56 16.20
C ASP A 121 -37.63 4.43 15.23
N SER A 122 -38.01 4.75 13.98
CA SER A 122 -38.36 3.74 12.96
C SER A 122 -37.18 3.37 12.06
N ALA A 123 -36.23 4.30 11.88
CA ALA A 123 -35.01 4.09 11.10
C ALA A 123 -33.86 3.49 11.92
N SER A 124 -33.92 3.52 13.25
CA SER A 124 -32.87 3.04 14.17
C SER A 124 -32.39 1.61 13.86
N THR A 125 -33.30 0.66 13.64
CA THR A 125 -32.93 -0.73 13.36
C THR A 125 -32.20 -0.86 12.02
N LEU A 126 -32.63 -0.12 11.00
CA LEU A 126 -32.01 -0.13 9.68
C LEU A 126 -30.63 0.53 9.72
N ILE A 127 -30.52 1.68 10.39
CA ILE A 127 -29.24 2.39 10.58
C ILE A 127 -28.26 1.50 11.34
N ASN A 128 -28.68 0.86 12.44
CA ASN A 128 -27.81 -0.04 13.20
C ASN A 128 -27.36 -1.27 12.38
N GLN A 129 -28.24 -1.85 11.56
CA GLN A 129 -27.89 -2.94 10.66
C GLN A 129 -26.91 -2.50 9.58
N MET A 130 -27.12 -1.32 9.00
CA MET A 130 -26.20 -0.76 8.00
C MET A 130 -24.85 -0.42 8.60
N THR A 131 -24.80 0.19 9.80
CA THR A 131 -23.55 0.45 10.54
C THR A 131 -22.79 -0.85 10.75
N GLN A 132 -23.46 -1.91 11.24
CA GLN A 132 -22.81 -3.20 11.45
C GLN A 132 -22.24 -3.79 10.14
N VAL A 133 -22.99 -3.73 9.04
CA VAL A 133 -22.54 -4.24 7.73
C VAL A 133 -21.36 -3.42 7.19
N VAL A 134 -21.36 -2.10 7.40
CA VAL A 134 -20.26 -1.21 6.99
C VAL A 134 -19.02 -1.51 7.83
N ASP A 135 -19.15 -1.64 9.16
CA ASP A 135 -18.05 -1.97 10.06
C ASP A 135 -17.45 -3.34 9.73
N GLU A 136 -18.29 -4.36 9.51
CA GLU A 136 -17.83 -5.69 9.12
C GLU A 136 -17.10 -5.66 7.77
N ASN A 137 -17.63 -4.90 6.79
CA ASN A 137 -16.98 -4.74 5.50
C ASN A 137 -15.67 -3.95 5.58
N PHE A 138 -15.60 -2.91 6.39
CA PHE A 138 -14.37 -2.15 6.63
C PHE A 138 -13.31 -3.05 7.26
N HIS A 139 -13.66 -3.77 8.32
CA HIS A 139 -12.72 -4.67 8.98
C HIS A 139 -12.16 -5.75 8.04
N HIS A 140 -13.03 -6.44 7.30
CA HIS A 140 -12.60 -7.57 6.46
C HIS A 140 -11.94 -7.14 5.13
N ASN A 141 -12.38 -6.04 4.53
CA ASN A 141 -11.92 -5.64 3.19
C ASN A 141 -10.87 -4.53 3.22
N VAL A 142 -10.72 -3.80 4.34
CA VAL A 142 -9.78 -2.69 4.49
C VAL A 142 -8.70 -3.02 5.52
N GLU A 143 -9.08 -3.25 6.78
CA GLU A 143 -8.10 -3.39 7.88
C GLU A 143 -7.28 -4.68 7.80
N GLN A 144 -7.93 -5.85 7.70
CA GLN A 144 -7.22 -7.13 7.67
C GLN A 144 -6.23 -7.23 6.48
N PRO A 145 -6.62 -6.85 5.24
CA PRO A 145 -5.70 -6.90 4.11
C PRO A 145 -4.55 -5.90 4.24
N ALA A 146 -4.79 -4.70 4.80
CA ALA A 146 -3.74 -3.71 5.06
C ALA A 146 -2.75 -4.21 6.12
N SER A 147 -3.24 -4.81 7.22
CA SER A 147 -2.40 -5.43 8.27
C SER A 147 -1.49 -6.51 7.68
N ARG A 148 -2.02 -7.35 6.79
CA ARG A 148 -1.22 -8.41 6.16
C ARG A 148 -0.09 -7.87 5.28
N ILE A 149 -0.31 -6.73 4.60
CA ILE A 149 0.74 -6.07 3.83
C ILE A 149 1.78 -5.42 4.75
N GLN A 150 1.35 -4.83 5.86
CA GLN A 150 2.25 -4.31 6.89
C GLN A 150 3.16 -5.43 7.43
N GLU A 151 2.57 -6.55 7.84
CA GLU A 151 3.32 -7.73 8.31
C GLU A 151 4.34 -8.21 7.27
N LEU A 152 3.95 -8.27 6.00
CA LEU A 152 4.85 -8.65 4.92
C LEU A 152 6.00 -7.64 4.76
N ALA A 153 5.71 -6.34 4.83
CA ALA A 153 6.73 -5.30 4.76
C ALA A 153 7.74 -5.42 5.90
N ASP A 154 7.28 -5.73 7.10
CA ASP A 154 8.14 -5.87 8.27
C ASP A 154 8.99 -7.15 8.21
N GLN A 155 8.42 -8.26 7.73
CA GLN A 155 9.19 -9.47 7.45
C GLN A 155 10.29 -9.23 6.41
N ILE A 156 10.01 -8.43 5.38
CA ILE A 156 10.99 -8.09 4.34
C ILE A 156 12.10 -7.19 4.90
N LYS A 157 11.79 -6.21 5.75
CA LYS A 157 12.81 -5.40 6.45
C LYS A 157 13.74 -6.28 7.29
N LEU A 158 13.18 -7.27 8.00
CA LEU A 158 13.97 -8.22 8.78
C LEU A 158 14.86 -9.12 7.91
N LEU A 159 14.35 -9.58 6.77
CA LEU A 159 15.14 -10.35 5.79
C LEU A 159 16.28 -9.51 5.20
N ASP A 160 16.00 -8.25 4.83
CA ASP A 160 17.02 -7.31 4.35
C ASP A 160 18.12 -7.11 5.38
N LEU A 161 17.77 -6.95 6.67
CA LEU A 161 18.74 -6.86 7.76
C LEU A 161 19.56 -8.15 7.89
N HIS A 162 18.91 -9.31 7.83
CA HIS A 162 19.59 -10.60 7.93
C HIS A 162 20.61 -10.79 6.80
N ILE A 163 20.27 -10.37 5.57
CA ILE A 163 21.16 -10.41 4.41
C ILE A 163 22.35 -9.44 4.60
N GLN A 164 22.13 -8.29 5.23
CA GLN A 164 23.16 -7.26 5.41
C GLN A 164 24.08 -7.53 6.61
N MET A 165 23.62 -8.25 7.63
CA MET A 165 24.37 -8.53 8.86
C MET A 165 25.78 -9.10 8.65
N PRO A 166 26.02 -10.11 7.80
CA PRO A 166 27.37 -10.63 7.58
C PRO A 166 28.35 -9.58 7.08
N GLN A 167 27.90 -8.70 6.18
CA GLN A 167 28.72 -7.61 5.65
C GLN A 167 28.96 -6.54 6.72
N MET A 168 27.92 -6.17 7.49
CA MET A 168 28.05 -5.20 8.58
C MET A 168 29.00 -5.69 9.68
N VAL A 169 28.98 -6.98 10.00
CA VAL A 169 29.94 -7.59 10.93
C VAL A 169 31.34 -7.51 10.36
N ALA A 170 31.55 -7.85 9.07
CA ALA A 170 32.86 -7.73 8.43
C ALA A 170 33.38 -6.27 8.40
N ASP A 171 32.49 -5.31 8.15
CA ASP A 171 32.79 -3.88 8.14
C ASP A 171 33.13 -3.37 9.55
N LEU A 172 32.48 -3.90 10.61
CA LEU A 172 32.81 -3.59 12.00
C LEU A 172 34.24 -3.99 12.38
N HIS A 173 34.74 -5.09 11.82
CA HIS A 173 36.10 -5.56 12.07
C HIS A 173 37.16 -4.76 11.31
N THR A 174 36.80 -4.13 10.19
CA THR A 174 37.74 -3.44 9.29
C THR A 174 37.70 -1.92 9.43
N ASN A 175 36.55 -1.33 9.74
CA ASN A 175 36.38 0.10 9.97
C ASN A 175 35.25 0.38 11.01
N PRO A 176 35.54 0.19 12.31
CA PRO A 176 34.52 0.13 13.36
C PRO A 176 33.71 1.42 13.52
N THR A 177 34.29 2.60 13.23
CA THR A 177 33.62 3.90 13.44
C THR A 177 32.49 4.12 12.42
N VAL A 178 32.75 3.84 11.14
CA VAL A 178 31.75 3.96 10.06
C VAL A 178 30.71 2.86 10.15
N ALA A 179 31.12 1.66 10.54
CA ALA A 179 30.23 0.54 10.73
C ALA A 179 29.26 0.77 11.90
N LEU A 180 29.70 1.38 13.00
CA LEU A 180 28.84 1.70 14.14
C LEU A 180 27.74 2.71 13.76
N GLU A 181 28.08 3.77 13.00
CA GLU A 181 27.10 4.75 12.51
C GLU A 181 26.06 4.10 11.58
N THR A 182 26.53 3.22 10.68
CA THR A 182 25.67 2.50 9.74
C THR A 182 24.72 1.54 10.47
N VAL A 183 25.24 0.77 11.43
CA VAL A 183 24.44 -0.13 12.27
C VAL A 183 23.41 0.64 13.09
N THR A 184 23.81 1.76 13.69
CA THR A 184 22.92 2.60 14.51
C THR A 184 21.78 3.16 13.65
N HIS A 185 22.08 3.65 12.45
CA HIS A 185 21.06 4.17 11.53
C HIS A 185 20.09 3.08 11.05
N GLN A 186 20.58 1.86 10.80
CA GLN A 186 19.71 0.75 10.39
C GLN A 186 18.86 0.19 11.53
N ILE A 187 19.41 0.13 12.74
CA ILE A 187 18.63 -0.26 13.94
C ILE A 187 17.57 0.81 14.24
N SER A 188 17.88 2.10 14.14
CA SER A 188 16.87 3.16 14.30
C SER A 188 15.73 3.04 13.27
N ALA A 189 16.06 2.75 12.00
CA ALA A 189 15.04 2.52 10.96
C ALA A 189 14.16 1.28 11.21
N LEU A 190 14.63 0.33 12.02
CA LEU A 190 13.84 -0.82 12.51
C LEU A 190 13.09 -0.52 13.81
N CYS A 191 13.60 0.38 14.66
CA CYS A 191 12.95 0.76 15.91
C CYS A 191 11.78 1.74 15.71
N ASP A 192 11.70 2.43 14.57
CA ASP A 192 10.52 3.21 14.16
C ASP A 192 9.36 2.32 13.65
N LEU A 193 9.48 0.99 13.75
CA LEU A 193 8.36 0.07 13.56
C LEU A 193 7.37 0.20 14.73
N PRO A 194 6.06 0.37 14.48
CA PRO A 194 5.08 0.25 15.54
C PRO A 194 5.14 -1.17 16.11
N LEU A 195 5.65 -1.29 17.34
CA LEU A 195 5.54 -2.50 18.14
C LEU A 195 4.09 -2.61 18.60
N ASN A 196 3.31 -3.47 17.94
CA ASN A 196 2.05 -3.97 18.47
C ASN A 196 2.28 -4.81 19.74
#